data_AF-A0A2U2S603-F1
#
_entry.id   AF-A0A2U2S603-F1
#
_cell.length_a   1.000
_cell.length_b   1.000
_cell.length_c   1.000
_cell.angle_alpha   90.00
_cell.angle_beta   90.00
_cell.angle_gamma   90.00
#
_symmetry.space_group_name_H-M   'P 1'
#
loop_
_entity.id
_entity.type
_entity.pdbx_description
1 polymer ?
#
loop_
_entity_poly.entity_id
_entity_poly.type
_entity_poly.pdbx_seq_one_letter_code
_entity_poly.pdbx_strand_id
1 'polypeptide(L)'
;MNQPPRWWQQVSRHDVLALILLVLTGLVAYAVLMLPISVSGTTLPVRVGQVAAQDYTAPSNGEYISDVRTSLARDAAERAVAPIYTSPDPAIARRQIARLRAALERVDLIRADPNLSLEQKREAL
;
A
#
# COMPACT_ATOMS: atom_id res chain seq x y z
N MET A 1 24.94 70.76 -29.67
CA MET A 1 26.37 70.65 -29.31
C MET A 1 26.42 69.84 -28.03
N ASN A 2 26.49 68.50 -28.14
CA ASN A 2 26.24 67.60 -27.00
C ASN A 2 27.57 66.92 -26.65
N GLN A 3 28.25 67.40 -25.62
CA GLN A 3 29.49 66.78 -25.15
C GLN A 3 29.15 65.62 -24.20
N PRO A 4 29.69 64.41 -24.42
CA PRO A 4 29.47 63.30 -23.52
C PRO A 4 30.20 63.54 -22.19
N PRO A 5 29.65 63.02 -21.08
CA PRO A 5 30.12 63.35 -19.74
C PRO A 5 31.52 62.76 -19.43
N ARG A 6 32.37 63.57 -18.77
CA ARG A 6 33.82 63.35 -18.55
C ARG A 6 34.19 62.12 -17.69
N TRP A 7 33.22 61.39 -17.15
CA TRP A 7 33.47 60.20 -16.30
C TRP A 7 33.95 58.96 -17.08
N TRP A 8 33.94 58.98 -18.42
CA TRP A 8 34.44 57.89 -19.26
C TRP A 8 35.97 57.90 -19.46
N GLN A 9 36.65 59.01 -19.19
CA GLN A 9 38.09 59.16 -19.51
C GLN A 9 39.02 58.79 -18.36
N GLN A 10 38.48 58.51 -17.17
CA GLN A 10 39.26 58.35 -15.95
C GLN A 10 38.98 57.00 -15.27
N VAL A 11 38.79 55.96 -16.08
CA VAL A 11 38.78 54.59 -15.58
C VAL A 11 40.23 54.21 -15.31
N SER A 12 40.65 54.29 -14.06
CA SER A 12 41.99 53.87 -13.66
C SER A 12 42.09 52.36 -13.81
N ARG A 13 43.30 51.84 -14.06
CA ARG A 13 43.55 50.38 -14.10
C ARG A 13 43.06 49.69 -12.82
N HIS A 14 43.11 50.41 -11.69
CA HIS A 14 42.59 49.94 -10.41
C HIS A 14 41.07 49.81 -10.38
N ASP A 15 40.32 50.67 -11.06
CA ASP A 15 38.85 50.61 -11.12
C ASP A 15 38.40 49.42 -11.99
N VAL A 16 39.11 49.17 -13.09
CA VAL A 16 38.90 47.96 -13.92
C VAL A 16 39.20 46.70 -13.11
N LEU A 17 40.31 46.67 -12.37
CA LEU A 17 40.67 45.54 -11.51
C LEU A 17 39.65 45.33 -10.38
N ALA A 18 39.15 46.41 -9.78
CA ALA A 18 38.11 46.35 -8.74
C ALA A 18 36.79 45.82 -9.30
N LEU A 19 36.39 46.24 -10.51
CA LEU A 19 35.20 45.72 -11.19
C LEU A 19 35.34 44.24 -11.51
N ILE A 20 36.49 43.82 -12.05
CA ILE A 20 36.79 42.41 -12.34
C ILE A 20 36.72 41.58 -11.07
N LEU A 21 37.34 42.06 -9.98
CA LEU A 21 37.33 41.38 -8.69
C LEU A 21 35.92 41.28 -8.12
N LEU A 22 35.10 42.33 -8.23
CA LEU A 22 33.71 42.33 -7.81
C LEU A 22 32.88 41.30 -8.58
N VAL A 23 33.01 41.27 -9.92
CA VAL A 23 32.31 40.30 -10.78
C VAL A 23 32.76 38.87 -10.47
N LEU A 24 34.07 38.64 -10.32
CA LEU A 24 34.62 37.32 -10.00
C LEU A 24 34.11 36.83 -8.64
N THR A 25 34.14 37.69 -7.62
CA THR A 25 33.69 37.35 -6.26
C THR A 25 32.18 37.10 -6.25
N GLY A 26 31.40 37.89 -6.99
CA GLY A 26 29.96 37.67 -7.16
C GLY A 26 29.64 36.34 -7.84
N LEU A 27 30.40 35.95 -8.87
CA LEU A 27 30.24 34.67 -9.55
C LEU A 27 30.55 33.49 -8.61
N VAL A 28 31.62 33.60 -7.82
CA VAL A 28 32.00 32.59 -6.82
C VAL A 28 30.90 32.47 -5.75
N ALA A 29 30.41 33.58 -5.22
CA ALA A 29 29.32 33.57 -4.24
C ALA A 29 28.04 32.94 -4.81
N TYR A 30 27.69 33.26 -6.06
CA TYR A 30 26.55 32.67 -6.75
C TYR A 30 26.73 31.15 -6.93
N ALA A 31 27.91 30.70 -7.36
CA ALA A 31 28.20 29.28 -7.51
C ALA A 31 28.09 28.53 -6.17
N VAL A 32 28.65 29.08 -5.09
CA VAL A 32 28.55 28.51 -3.74
C VAL A 32 27.10 28.37 -3.29
N LEU A 33 26.23 29.32 -3.64
CA LEU A 33 24.81 29.28 -3.27
C LEU A 33 23.98 28.31 -4.12
N MET A 34 24.31 28.15 -5.41
CA MET A 34 23.55 27.29 -6.34
C MET A 34 23.99 25.82 -6.33
N LEU A 35 25.28 25.52 -6.12
CA LEU A 35 25.77 24.14 -6.06
C LEU A 35 24.99 23.24 -5.08
N PRO A 36 24.80 23.61 -3.79
CA PRO A 36 24.19 22.72 -2.80
C PRO A 36 22.76 22.31 -3.17
N ILE A 37 22.04 23.13 -3.93
CA ILE A 37 20.65 22.89 -4.33
C ILE A 37 20.56 21.78 -5.38
N SER A 38 21.59 21.61 -6.21
CA SER A 38 21.64 20.57 -7.26
C SER A 38 22.17 19.23 -6.74
N VAL A 39 23.14 19.25 -5.81
CA VAL A 39 23.69 18.02 -5.19
C VAL A 39 22.88 17.49 -4.00
N SER A 40 22.02 18.31 -3.39
CA SER A 40 21.03 17.82 -2.42
C SER A 40 19.86 17.14 -3.13
N GLY A 41 20.17 16.17 -4.00
CA GLY A 41 19.19 15.29 -4.59
C GLY A 41 18.39 14.67 -3.47
N THR A 42 17.10 14.99 -3.42
CA THR A 42 16.10 14.52 -2.46
C THR A 42 15.79 13.05 -2.69
N THR A 43 16.81 12.20 -2.64
CA THR A 43 16.69 10.75 -2.65
C THR A 43 17.44 10.28 -1.43
N LEU A 44 16.84 10.44 -0.25
CA LEU A 44 17.27 9.66 0.89
C LEU A 44 17.03 8.19 0.51
N PRO A 45 18.07 7.35 0.36
CA PRO A 45 17.90 5.95 0.01
C PRO A 45 17.46 5.20 1.28
N VAL A 46 16.30 5.54 1.82
CA VAL A 46 15.73 4.85 2.97
C VAL A 46 15.24 3.51 2.46
N ARG A 47 16.00 2.47 2.75
CA ARG A 47 15.62 1.10 2.41
C ARG A 47 14.83 0.51 3.56
N VAL A 48 13.78 -0.24 3.22
CA VAL A 48 12.94 -0.95 4.20
C VAL A 48 13.85 -1.80 5.11
N GLY A 49 13.86 -1.50 6.42
CA GLY A 49 14.67 -2.19 7.43
C GLY A 49 15.90 -1.43 7.94
N GLN A 50 16.22 -0.24 7.42
CA GLN A 50 17.28 0.62 7.97
C GLN A 50 16.76 1.51 9.10
N VAL A 51 17.59 1.69 10.13
CA VAL A 51 17.34 2.66 11.21
C VAL A 51 17.56 4.08 10.70
N ALA A 52 16.60 4.97 10.96
CA ALA A 52 16.74 6.38 10.62
C ALA A 52 17.77 7.04 11.54
N ALA A 53 18.65 7.88 10.98
CA ALA A 53 19.63 8.63 11.77
C ALA A 53 19.01 9.78 12.59
N GLN A 54 17.77 10.16 12.26
CA GLN A 54 17.02 11.20 12.92
C GLN A 54 15.52 10.87 12.90
N ASP A 55 14.80 11.36 13.90
CA ASP A 55 13.35 11.19 13.98
C ASP A 55 12.64 12.16 13.01
N TYR A 56 11.73 11.62 12.20
CA TYR A 56 10.88 12.42 11.32
C TYR A 56 9.49 12.54 11.93
N THR A 57 9.06 13.76 12.21
CA THR A 57 7.69 14.03 12.66
C THR A 57 6.83 14.41 11.46
N ALA A 58 5.60 13.88 11.40
CA ALA A 58 4.68 14.23 10.34
C ALA A 58 4.27 15.71 10.46
N PRO A 59 4.38 16.52 9.38
CA PRO A 59 3.97 17.94 9.43
C PRO A 59 2.46 18.13 9.53
N SER A 60 1.67 17.08 9.27
CA SER A 60 0.22 17.06 9.43
C SER A 60 -0.27 15.65 9.74
N ASN A 61 -1.46 15.55 10.33
CA ASN A 61 -2.09 14.26 10.58
C ASN A 61 -2.65 13.70 9.26
N GLY A 62 -2.04 12.62 8.76
CA GLY A 62 -2.60 11.81 7.70
C GLY A 62 -3.34 10.62 8.30
N GLU A 63 -4.62 10.47 7.97
CA GLU A 63 -5.38 9.27 8.31
C GLU A 63 -5.40 8.33 7.10
N TYR A 64 -4.96 7.09 7.31
CA TYR A 64 -5.00 6.05 6.28
C TYR A 64 -6.00 4.97 6.69
N ILE A 65 -7.06 4.81 5.91
CA ILE A 65 -8.02 3.73 6.07
C ILE A 65 -7.40 2.47 5.49
N SER A 66 -7.04 1.53 6.37
CA SER A 66 -6.51 0.23 5.96
C SER A 66 -7.64 -0.78 5.82
N ASP A 67 -7.79 -1.36 4.63
CA ASP A 67 -8.75 -2.44 4.37
C ASP A 67 -8.49 -3.66 5.27
N VAL A 68 -7.21 -3.99 5.49
CA VAL A 68 -6.80 -5.11 6.36
C VAL A 68 -7.18 -4.86 7.82
N ARG A 69 -6.97 -3.64 8.34
CA ARG A 69 -7.37 -3.33 9.73
C ARG A 69 -8.88 -3.30 9.88
N THR A 70 -9.59 -2.85 8.84
CA THR A 70 -11.05 -2.83 8.80
C THR A 70 -11.62 -4.25 8.80
N SER A 71 -11.07 -5.15 7.99
CA SER A 71 -11.50 -6.55 7.97
C SER A 71 -11.22 -7.25 9.31
N LEU A 72 -10.02 -7.07 9.87
CA LEU A 72 -9.68 -7.63 11.18
C LEU A 72 -10.61 -7.14 12.30
N ALA A 73 -10.98 -5.85 12.28
CA ALA A 73 -11.92 -5.28 13.24
C ALA A 73 -13.33 -5.89 13.08
N ARG A 74 -13.79 -6.11 11.84
CA ARG A 74 -15.06 -6.80 11.57
C ARG A 74 -15.03 -8.24 12.08
N ASP A 75 -13.97 -9.01 11.77
CA ASP A 75 -13.84 -10.40 12.21
C ASP A 75 -13.76 -10.51 13.75
N ALA A 76 -13.14 -9.54 14.40
CA ALA A 76 -13.08 -9.47 15.86
C ALA A 76 -14.47 -9.19 16.45
N ALA A 77 -15.24 -8.29 15.84
CA ALA A 77 -16.62 -8.01 16.25
C ALA A 77 -17.53 -9.23 16.07
N GLU A 78 -17.42 -9.95 14.95
CA GLU A 78 -18.18 -11.19 14.72
C GLU A 78 -17.88 -12.26 15.78
N ARG A 79 -16.59 -12.45 16.11
CA ARG A 79 -16.17 -13.41 17.14
C ARG A 79 -16.55 -13.00 18.56
N ALA A 80 -16.76 -11.71 18.81
CA ALA A 80 -17.19 -11.23 20.12
C ALA A 80 -18.67 -11.54 20.40
N VAL A 81 -19.47 -11.84 19.37
CA VAL A 81 -20.87 -12.24 19.54
C VAL A 81 -20.93 -13.69 20.01
N ALA A 82 -21.46 -13.91 21.21
CA ALA A 82 -21.69 -15.25 21.73
C ALA A 82 -22.73 -15.99 20.85
N PRO A 83 -22.47 -17.24 20.45
CA PRO A 83 -23.43 -18.02 19.68
C PRO A 83 -24.67 -18.32 20.53
N ILE A 84 -25.85 -18.00 19.98
CA ILE A 84 -27.14 -18.34 20.59
C ILE A 84 -27.59 -19.68 20.00
N TYR A 85 -27.49 -20.75 20.80
CA TYR A 85 -27.99 -22.06 20.42
C TYR A 85 -29.46 -22.20 20.83
N THR A 86 -30.28 -22.73 19.92
CA THR A 86 -31.63 -23.19 20.29
C THR A 86 -31.54 -24.49 21.10
N SER A 87 -32.60 -24.82 21.84
CA SER A 87 -32.71 -26.13 22.49
C SER A 87 -32.62 -27.24 21.43
N PRO A 88 -31.93 -28.36 21.71
CA PRO A 88 -31.81 -29.46 20.76
C PRO A 88 -33.19 -29.96 20.30
N ASP A 89 -33.47 -29.87 18.99
CA ASP A 89 -34.70 -30.41 18.40
C ASP A 89 -34.48 -31.88 17.97
N PRO A 90 -35.06 -32.86 18.70
CA PRO A 90 -34.90 -34.27 18.35
C PRO A 90 -35.53 -34.63 16.99
N ALA A 91 -36.44 -33.82 16.44
CA ALA A 91 -37.02 -34.05 15.13
C ALA A 91 -36.00 -33.85 13.99
N ILE A 92 -34.98 -33.00 14.16
CA ILE A 92 -33.90 -32.84 13.17
C ILE A 92 -33.10 -34.14 13.07
N ALA A 93 -32.67 -34.69 14.20
CA ALA A 93 -31.93 -35.96 14.23
C ALA A 93 -32.76 -37.11 13.63
N ARG A 94 -34.05 -37.22 13.98
CA ARG A 94 -34.95 -38.22 13.38
C ARG A 94 -35.06 -38.08 11.87
N ARG A 95 -35.20 -36.85 11.35
CA ARG A 95 -35.25 -36.58 9.91
C ARG A 95 -33.94 -36.95 9.21
N GLN A 96 -32.79 -36.67 9.82
CA GLN A 96 -31.48 -37.04 9.26
C GLN A 96 -31.31 -38.56 9.20
N ILE A 97 -31.67 -39.28 10.27
CA ILE A 97 -31.63 -40.74 10.30
C ILE A 97 -32.57 -41.34 9.26
N ALA A 98 -33.78 -40.80 9.11
CA ALA A 98 -34.73 -41.26 8.11
C ALA A 98 -34.22 -41.07 6.67
N ARG A 99 -33.62 -39.91 6.36
CA ARG A 99 -32.99 -39.66 5.06
C ARG A 99 -31.84 -40.63 4.79
N LEU A 100 -30.99 -40.88 5.79
CA LEU A 100 -29.88 -41.81 5.66
C LEU A 100 -30.37 -43.23 5.36
N ARG A 101 -31.40 -43.69 6.08
CA ARG A 101 -32.01 -45.01 5.84
C ARG A 101 -32.60 -45.10 4.42
N ALA A 102 -33.33 -44.09 3.99
CA ALA A 102 -33.90 -44.07 2.64
C ALA A 102 -32.82 -44.07 1.55
N ALA A 103 -31.69 -43.38 1.76
CA ALA A 103 -30.56 -43.39 0.84
C ALA A 103 -29.91 -44.79 0.77
N LEU A 104 -29.69 -45.44 1.92
CA LEU A 104 -29.13 -46.79 1.97
C LEU A 104 -30.07 -47.83 1.34
N GLU A 105 -31.36 -47.74 1.63
CA GLU A 105 -32.37 -48.61 1.02
C GLU A 105 -32.40 -48.44 -0.50
N ARG A 106 -32.29 -47.20 -1.00
CA ARG A 106 -32.18 -46.93 -2.44
C ARG A 106 -30.92 -47.59 -3.04
N VAL A 107 -29.78 -47.51 -2.36
CA VAL A 107 -28.54 -48.18 -2.80
C VAL A 107 -28.74 -49.70 -2.86
N ASP A 108 -29.37 -50.28 -1.85
CA ASP A 108 -29.64 -51.72 -1.79
C ASP A 108 -30.60 -52.17 -2.89
N LEU A 109 -31.65 -51.40 -3.17
CA LEU A 109 -32.60 -51.66 -4.26
C LEU A 109 -31.91 -51.62 -5.63
N ILE A 110 -31.09 -50.61 -5.90
CA ILE A 110 -30.32 -50.50 -7.16
C ILE A 110 -29.35 -51.67 -7.31
N ARG A 111 -28.71 -52.09 -6.22
CA ARG A 111 -27.79 -53.24 -6.23
C ARG A 111 -28.52 -54.55 -6.49
N ALA A 112 -29.67 -54.76 -5.85
CA ALA A 112 -30.46 -55.99 -5.93
C ALA A 112 -31.26 -56.13 -7.24
N ASP A 113 -31.47 -55.06 -8.01
CA ASP A 113 -32.23 -55.11 -9.26
C ASP A 113 -31.47 -55.91 -10.35
N PRO A 114 -32.02 -57.03 -10.84
CA PRO A 114 -31.42 -57.82 -11.92
C PRO A 114 -31.64 -57.22 -13.31
N ASN A 115 -32.54 -56.25 -13.47
CA ASN A 115 -32.87 -55.64 -14.76
C ASN A 115 -31.99 -54.43 -15.11
N LEU A 116 -31.16 -53.97 -14.18
CA LEU A 116 -30.21 -52.87 -14.41
C LEU A 116 -28.85 -53.41 -14.90
N SER A 117 -28.38 -52.89 -16.04
CA SER A 117 -27.02 -53.14 -16.52
C SER A 117 -25.97 -52.47 -15.62
N LEU A 118 -24.71 -52.89 -15.75
CA LEU A 118 -23.62 -52.33 -14.92
C LEU A 118 -23.47 -50.81 -15.10
N GLU A 119 -23.62 -50.31 -16.33
CA GLU A 119 -23.57 -48.87 -16.62
C GLU A 119 -24.74 -48.13 -15.98
N GLN A 120 -25.96 -48.68 -16.05
CA GLN A 120 -27.15 -48.09 -15.43
C GLN A 120 -27.06 -48.05 -13.89
N LYS A 121 -26.41 -49.04 -13.26
CA LYS A 121 -26.15 -49.02 -11.81
C LYS A 121 -25.13 -47.94 -11.41
N ARG A 122 -24.15 -47.63 -12.26
CA ARG A 122 -23.14 -46.59 -12.00
C ARG A 122 -23.70 -45.18 -12.11
N GLU A 123 -24.65 -44.94 -13.01
CA GLU A 123 -25.31 -43.62 -13.13
C GLU A 123 -26.33 -43.36 -12.01
N ALA A 124 -26.90 -44.41 -11.42
CA ALA A 124 -27.94 -44.30 -10.39
C ALA A 124 -27.42 -44.17 -8.95
N LEU A 125 -26.11 -44.39 -8.72
CA LEU A 125 -25.40 -44.32 -7.43
C LEU A 125 -24.59 -43.03 -7.32
#